data_AF-A0A502YCM6-F1
#
_entry.id   AF-A0A502YCM6-F1
#
_cell.length_a   1.000
_cell.length_b   1.000
_cell.length_c   1.000
_cell.angle_alpha   90.00
_cell.angle_beta   90.00
_cell.angle_gamma   90.00
#
_symmetry.space_group_name_H-M   'P 1'
#
loop_
_entity.id
_entity.type
_entity.pdbx_description
1 polymer ?
#
loop_
_entity_poly.entity_id
_entity_poly.type
_entity_poly.pdbx_seq_one_letter_code
_entity_poly.pdbx_strand_id
1 'polypeptide(L)'
;MVNGIGALNLKPGLGDTATDLLQGGVAPATAGNLGTSFAEAVSQAASKTVSTMQNAEQVSLQALKGDADTRQVVDAVMSAQQALQTAVAIRDKVVSAYLEVSRMGI
;
A
#
# COMPACT_ATOMS: atom_id res chain seq x y z
N MET A 1 -13.26 -53.82 -9.73
CA MET A 1 -14.06 -52.57 -9.71
C MET A 1 -13.44 -51.65 -8.67
N VAL A 2 -12.46 -50.84 -9.08
CA VAL A 2 -11.61 -50.02 -8.21
C VAL A 2 -12.29 -48.66 -8.01
N ASN A 3 -12.61 -48.30 -6.76
CA ASN A 3 -13.18 -46.99 -6.44
C ASN A 3 -12.03 -46.04 -6.12
N GLY A 4 -11.84 -45.06 -7.00
CA GLY A 4 -10.68 -44.17 -7.02
C GLY A 4 -10.64 -43.18 -5.86
N ILE A 5 -9.43 -43.06 -5.30
CA ILE A 5 -8.60 -41.84 -5.19
C ILE A 5 -9.26 -40.63 -4.51
N GLY A 6 -8.61 -40.23 -3.41
CA GLY A 6 -9.01 -39.18 -2.51
C GLY A 6 -9.26 -37.83 -3.15
N ALA A 7 -10.09 -37.05 -2.46
CA ALA A 7 -10.34 -35.64 -2.69
C ALA A 7 -9.03 -34.85 -2.52
N LEU A 8 -8.23 -34.83 -3.60
CA LEU A 8 -7.17 -33.86 -3.79
C LEU A 8 -7.86 -32.54 -4.11
N ASN A 9 -7.90 -31.67 -3.09
CA ASN A 9 -8.15 -30.25 -3.23
C ASN A 9 -7.02 -29.63 -4.07
N LEU A 10 -7.11 -29.82 -5.39
CA LEU A 10 -6.31 -29.15 -6.40
C LEU A 10 -6.91 -27.76 -6.58
N LYS A 11 -6.46 -26.82 -5.75
CA LYS A 11 -6.61 -25.38 -6.00
C LYS A 11 -5.83 -25.06 -7.28
N PRO A 12 -6.48 -24.73 -8.41
CA PRO A 12 -5.76 -24.39 -9.63
C PRO A 12 -4.96 -23.10 -9.38
N GLY A 13 -3.68 -23.16 -9.73
CA GLY A 13 -2.80 -22.01 -9.74
C GLY A 13 -3.17 -21.01 -10.84
N LEU A 14 -3.02 -19.74 -10.48
CA LEU A 14 -2.43 -18.66 -11.28
C LEU A 14 -2.64 -18.68 -12.80
N GLY A 15 -3.55 -17.83 -13.28
CA GLY A 15 -3.52 -17.30 -14.63
C GLY A 15 -4.90 -17.06 -15.21
N ASP A 16 -5.56 -15.94 -14.82
CA ASP A 16 -6.37 -15.09 -15.74
C ASP A 16 -7.02 -13.87 -15.06
N THR A 17 -6.77 -13.58 -13.77
CA THR A 17 -7.40 -12.40 -13.12
C THR A 17 -6.88 -11.04 -13.60
N ALA A 18 -5.98 -11.00 -14.59
CA ALA A 18 -5.54 -9.76 -15.22
C ALA A 18 -6.53 -9.25 -16.29
N THR A 19 -7.40 -10.11 -16.83
CA THR A 19 -8.33 -9.73 -17.91
C THR A 19 -9.66 -9.16 -17.38
N ASP A 20 -10.04 -9.51 -16.14
CA ASP A 20 -11.27 -9.01 -15.49
C ASP A 20 -11.18 -7.54 -15.04
N LEU A 21 -9.96 -7.01 -14.93
CA LEU A 21 -9.74 -5.59 -14.56
C LEU A 21 -9.92 -4.63 -15.76
N LEU A 22 -9.98 -5.15 -17.00
CA LEU A 22 -10.14 -4.35 -18.21
C LEU A 22 -11.58 -4.33 -18.73
N GLN A 23 -12.49 -5.14 -18.16
CA GLN A 23 -13.87 -5.24 -18.63
C GLN A 23 -14.89 -4.90 -17.54
N GLY A 24 -14.60 -3.85 -16.77
CA GLY A 24 -15.53 -3.19 -15.86
C GLY A 24 -15.79 -1.75 -16.28
N GLY A 25 -16.49 -1.56 -17.40
CA GLY A 25 -17.26 -0.37 -17.80
C GLY A 25 -16.72 1.02 -17.45
N VAL A 26 -16.32 1.77 -18.48
CA VAL A 26 -16.23 3.24 -18.42
C VAL A 26 -17.65 3.80 -18.29
N ALA A 27 -18.18 3.79 -17.07
CA ALA A 27 -19.26 4.69 -16.70
C ALA A 27 -18.60 6.01 -16.30
N PRO A 28 -19.15 7.18 -16.71
CA PRO A 28 -18.63 8.46 -16.26
C PRO A 28 -18.72 8.49 -14.73
N ALA A 29 -17.58 8.35 -14.06
CA ALA A 29 -17.52 8.41 -12.63
C ALA A 29 -17.91 9.83 -12.21
N THR A 30 -19.07 9.96 -11.59
CA THR A 30 -19.51 11.17 -10.90
C THR A 30 -18.35 11.68 -10.05
N ALA A 31 -17.94 12.92 -10.27
CA ALA A 31 -16.74 13.52 -9.66
C ALA A 31 -16.69 13.41 -8.12
N GLY A 32 -17.83 13.18 -7.46
CA GLY A 32 -17.90 12.91 -6.02
C GLY A 32 -17.32 11.56 -5.57
N ASN A 33 -17.27 10.55 -6.43
CA ASN A 33 -16.77 9.21 -6.07
C ASN A 33 -15.25 9.09 -6.17
N LEU A 34 -14.60 9.87 -7.05
CA LEU A 34 -13.13 9.91 -7.17
C LEU A 34 -12.47 10.53 -5.94
N GLY A 35 -13.09 11.56 -5.35
CA GLY A 35 -12.57 12.22 -4.15
C GLY A 35 -12.48 11.25 -2.96
N THR A 36 -13.51 10.42 -2.77
CA THR A 36 -13.53 9.38 -1.74
C THR A 36 -12.50 8.29 -2.02
N SER A 37 -12.43 7.76 -3.24
CA SER A 37 -11.46 6.71 -3.58
C SER A 37 -9.99 7.18 -3.48
N PHE A 38 -9.71 8.43 -3.83
CA PHE A 38 -8.36 8.99 -3.63
C PHE A 38 -8.04 9.19 -2.14
N ALA A 39 -9.00 9.71 -1.36
CA ALA A 39 -8.83 9.85 0.08
C ALA A 39 -8.58 8.51 0.77
N GLU A 40 -9.29 7.45 0.36
CA GLU A 40 -9.08 6.08 0.85
C GLU A 40 -7.69 5.54 0.47
N ALA A 41 -7.24 5.75 -0.77
CA ALA A 41 -5.91 5.34 -1.21
C ALA A 41 -4.78 6.06 -0.44
N VAL A 42 -4.93 7.37 -0.21
CA VAL A 42 -3.99 8.15 0.61
C VAL A 42 -4.01 7.70 2.06
N SER A 43 -5.19 7.42 2.62
CA SER A 43 -5.32 6.89 3.98
C SER A 43 -4.61 5.55 4.14
N GLN A 44 -4.82 4.60 3.21
CA GLN A 44 -4.12 3.31 3.21
C GLN A 44 -2.60 3.47 3.05
N ALA A 45 -2.14 4.36 2.17
CA ALA A 45 -0.72 4.64 1.98
C ALA A 45 -0.09 5.23 3.26
N ALA A 46 -0.79 6.13 3.95
CA ALA A 46 -0.34 6.68 5.22
C ALA A 46 -0.27 5.59 6.31
N SER A 47 -1.31 4.77 6.47
CA SER A 47 -1.31 3.65 7.43
C SER A 47 -0.17 2.67 7.16
N LYS A 48 0.07 2.30 5.88
CA LYS A 48 1.18 1.42 5.50
C LYS A 48 2.55 2.02 5.83
N THR A 49 2.70 3.34 5.66
CA THR A 49 3.93 4.05 6.01
C THR A 49 4.20 3.99 7.51
N VAL A 50 3.18 4.24 8.34
CA VAL A 50 3.29 4.14 9.81
C VAL A 50 3.66 2.72 10.23
N SER A 51 3.00 1.70 9.68
CA SER A 51 3.33 0.30 9.99
C SER A 51 4.75 -0.07 9.57
N THR A 52 5.24 0.44 8.43
CA THR A 52 6.61 0.20 7.96
C THR A 52 7.62 0.84 8.91
N MET A 53 7.37 2.06 9.39
CA MET A 53 8.22 2.72 10.38
C MET A 53 8.26 1.97 11.72
N GLN A 54 7.11 1.56 12.26
CA GLN A 54 7.07 0.75 13.48
C GLN A 54 7.80 -0.59 13.33
N ASN A 55 7.70 -1.23 12.17
CA ASN A 55 8.42 -2.46 11.90
C ASN A 55 9.94 -2.23 11.88
N ALA A 56 10.40 -1.14 11.23
CA ALA A 56 11.81 -0.77 11.24
C ALA A 56 12.34 -0.49 12.66
N GLU A 57 11.55 0.17 13.52
CA GLU A 57 11.89 0.37 14.93
C GLU A 57 11.99 -0.96 15.68
N GLN A 58 11.04 -1.87 15.50
CA GLN A 58 11.08 -3.19 16.14
C GLN A 58 12.28 -4.02 15.70
N VAL A 59 12.64 -4.00 14.42
CA VAL A 59 13.82 -4.69 13.89
C VAL A 59 15.10 -4.06 14.43
N SER A 60 15.14 -2.73 14.53
CA SER A 60 16.29 -2.01 15.12
C SER A 60 16.47 -2.35 16.61
N LEU A 61 15.38 -2.50 17.35
CA LEU A 61 15.42 -2.95 18.75
C LEU A 61 15.89 -4.41 18.89
N GLN A 62 15.51 -5.29 17.97
CA GLN A 62 15.98 -6.68 17.95
C GLN A 62 17.47 -6.77 17.60
N ALA A 63 17.94 -5.94 16.66
CA ALA A 63 19.36 -5.86 16.33
C ALA A 63 20.20 -5.37 17.52
N LEU A 64 19.70 -4.40 18.29
CA LEU A 64 20.37 -3.93 19.50
C LEU A 64 20.46 -5.01 20.59
N LYS A 65 19.51 -5.95 20.61
CA LYS A 65 19.53 -7.13 21.50
C LYS A 65 20.43 -8.27 20.98
N GLY A 66 20.93 -8.17 19.75
CA GLY A 66 21.74 -9.19 19.08
C GLY A 66 20.94 -10.22 18.28
N ASP A 67 19.61 -10.06 18.20
CA ASP A 67 18.70 -11.02 17.54
C ASP A 67 18.46 -10.72 16.05
N ALA A 68 18.98 -9.61 15.51
CA ALA A 68 18.85 -9.26 14.09
C ALA A 68 20.17 -8.74 13.49
N ASP A 69 20.44 -9.12 12.23
CA ASP A 69 21.67 -8.77 11.51
C ASP A 69 21.67 -7.29 11.09
N THR A 70 22.84 -6.64 11.15
CA THR A 70 22.98 -5.22 10.79
C THR A 70 22.57 -4.93 9.35
N ARG A 71 22.63 -5.91 8.44
CA ARG A 71 22.11 -5.76 7.07
C ARG A 71 20.59 -5.66 7.04
N GLN A 72 19.88 -6.41 7.87
CA GLN A 72 18.42 -6.35 7.96
C GLN A 72 17.93 -5.01 8.51
N VAL A 73 18.70 -4.41 9.43
CA VAL A 73 18.41 -3.05 9.92
C VAL A 73 18.54 -2.02 8.81
N VAL A 74 19.62 -2.08 8.03
CA VAL A 74 19.84 -1.14 6.92
C VAL A 74 18.74 -1.28 5.86
N ASP A 75 18.33 -2.51 5.54
CA ASP A 75 17.26 -2.76 4.57
C ASP A 75 15.90 -2.21 5.06
N ALA A 76 15.58 -2.44 6.34
CA ALA A 76 14.37 -1.89 6.96
C ALA A 76 14.37 -0.35 6.98
N VAL A 77 15.52 0.28 7.27
CA VAL A 77 15.67 1.74 7.27
C VAL A 77 15.54 2.30 5.85
N MET A 78 16.14 1.67 4.84
CA MET A 78 16.01 2.10 3.44
C MET A 78 14.57 2.02 2.95
N SER A 79 13.86 0.94 3.28
CA SER A 79 12.43 0.81 3.00
C SER A 79 11.59 1.89 3.70
N ALA A 80 11.88 2.19 4.97
CA ALA A 80 11.22 3.27 5.70
C ALA A 80 11.49 4.64 5.08
N GLN A 81 12.71 4.90 4.63
CA GLN A 81 13.10 6.16 4.00
C GLN A 81 12.38 6.38 2.66
N GLN A 82 12.18 5.32 1.87
CA GLN A 82 11.41 5.42 0.63
C GLN A 82 9.91 5.67 0.87
N ALA A 83 9.34 5.05 1.90
CA ALA A 83 7.97 5.32 2.32
C ALA A 83 7.82 6.77 2.82
N LEU A 84 8.79 7.27 3.59
CA LEU A 84 8.81 8.65 4.08
C LEU A 84 8.88 9.66 2.93
N GLN A 85 9.72 9.45 1.92
CA GLN A 85 9.80 10.33 0.74
C GLN A 85 8.45 10.43 0.02
N THR A 86 7.75 9.32 -0.11
CA THR A 86 6.41 9.28 -0.72
C THR A 86 5.39 10.04 0.14
N ALA A 87 5.41 9.83 1.45
CA ALA A 87 4.54 10.55 2.38
C ALA A 87 4.76 12.07 2.35
N VAL A 88 6.02 12.52 2.24
CA VAL A 88 6.36 13.95 2.11
C VAL A 88 5.84 14.54 0.79
N ALA A 89 5.95 13.80 -0.32
CA ALA A 89 5.41 14.24 -1.61
C ALA A 89 3.87 14.40 -1.57
N ILE A 90 3.17 13.46 -0.93
CA ILE A 90 1.72 13.56 -0.70
C ILE A 90 1.41 14.79 0.17
N ARG A 91 2.16 14.99 1.26
CA ARG A 91 1.99 16.15 2.15
C ARG A 91 2.13 17.48 1.40
N ASP A 92 3.11 17.59 0.51
CA ASP A 92 3.31 18.79 -0.31
C ASP A 92 2.15 19.04 -1.28
N LYS A 93 1.64 17.99 -1.92
CA LYS A 93 0.47 18.10 -2.82
C LYS A 93 -0.82 18.46 -2.09
N VAL A 94 -1.07 17.90 -0.91
CA VAL A 94 -2.24 18.24 -0.09
C VAL A 94 -2.18 19.70 0.36
N VAL A 95 -1.01 20.18 0.79
CA VAL A 95 -0.80 21.58 1.16
C VAL A 95 -1.03 22.50 -0.04
N SER A 96 -0.47 22.16 -1.20
CA SER A 96 -0.66 22.94 -2.43
C SER A 96 -2.13 23.02 -2.84
N ALA A 97 -2.85 21.89 -2.82
CA ALA A 97 -4.28 21.84 -3.12
C ALA A 97 -5.12 22.67 -2.13
N TYR A 98 -4.77 22.67 -0.83
CA TYR A 98 -5.43 23.53 0.15
C TYR A 98 -5.21 25.02 -0.14
N LEU A 99 -3.98 25.42 -0.50
CA LEU A 99 -3.67 26.82 -0.84
C LEU A 99 -4.34 27.27 -2.14
N GLU A 100 -4.50 26.39 -3.12
CA GLU A 100 -5.23 26.62 -4.38
C GLU A 100 -6.71 26.89 -4.10
N VAL A 101 -7.38 26.00 -3.35
CA VAL A 101 -8.80 26.14 -2.98
C VAL A 101 -9.02 27.40 -2.14
N SER A 102 -8.13 27.68 -1.20
CA SER A 102 -8.21 28.88 -0.36
C SER A 102 -8.10 30.18 -1.16
N ARG A 103 -7.35 30.17 -2.28
CA ARG A 103 -7.24 31.32 -3.20
C ARG A 103 -8.46 31.52 -4.10
N MET A 104 -9.27 30.48 -4.29
CA MET A 104 -10.50 30.54 -5.08
C MET A 104 -11.72 30.94 -4.23
N GLY A 105 -11.64 30.83 -2.90
CA GLY A 105 -12.72 31.13 -1.96
C GLY A 105 -12.73 32.55 -1.36
N ILE A 106 -11.86 33.45 -1.83
CA ILE A 106 -11.89 34.88 -1.52
C ILE A 106 -12.14 35.73 -2.76
#